data_AF-A0AAU5GIB7-F1
#
_entry.id   AF-A0AAU5GIB7-F1
#
_cell.length_a   1.000
_cell.length_b   1.000
_cell.length_c   1.000
_cell.angle_alpha   90.00
_cell.angle_beta   90.00
_cell.angle_gamma   90.00
#
_symmetry.space_group_name_H-M   'P 1'
#
loop_
_entity.id
_entity.type
_entity.pdbx_description
1 polymer ?
#
loop_
_entity_poly.entity_id
_entity_poly.type
_entity_poly.pdbx_seq_one_letter_code
_entity_poly.pdbx_strand_id
1 'polypeptide(L)'
;MSRRGGRQQDNGVGGAGETEGAGGAGTSRRRRGSRDDRFAPVPYRPPVSKEQRVLFVACEGEVTEPQYLDHLNSRYGDGGDGERQPFLIHPISAKNGLIPSRTVAAVRDLKQAEGEEAWVLFDRDRHHDIPKALTDAAEANVQVCFSHPSFDLWLLLHFQAMSGRQSGNNKEIVKKLRAAHPAYKSFDVKNDKSVKGDRRDALDEHDAAKKAVAHARSLVNQCEHGGCKADNRKPKPVPRGSVPESDRKWAARSGHAEDCPVLKRDPSTDVWRLLVSLGIVDDRSR
;
A
#
# COMPACT_ATOMS: atom_id res chain seq x y z
N MET A 1 8.76 56.07 -78.11
CA MET A 1 8.11 55.33 -79.21
C MET A 1 8.70 53.92 -79.28
N SER A 2 7.82 52.90 -79.31
CA SER A 2 8.08 51.49 -79.65
C SER A 2 8.96 50.66 -78.71
N ARG A 3 8.71 49.38 -78.37
CA ARG A 3 7.66 48.37 -78.65
C ARG A 3 7.93 47.22 -77.65
N ARG A 4 6.94 46.77 -76.86
CA ARG A 4 6.19 45.48 -76.97
C ARG A 4 6.99 44.17 -76.90
N GLY A 5 6.54 43.30 -75.97
CA GLY A 5 6.58 41.83 -76.02
C GLY A 5 7.22 41.22 -74.75
N GLY A 6 6.61 40.32 -73.97
CA GLY A 6 5.32 39.64 -74.00
C GLY A 6 5.17 38.80 -72.71
N ARG A 7 3.90 38.53 -72.31
CA ARG A 7 3.43 37.54 -71.31
C ARG A 7 4.09 36.16 -71.57
N GLN A 8 4.30 35.26 -70.60
CA GLN A 8 3.35 34.49 -69.76
C GLN A 8 4.27 33.47 -69.00
N GLN A 9 4.12 33.05 -67.75
CA GLN A 9 3.03 32.33 -67.10
C GLN A 9 3.27 32.38 -65.58
N ASP A 10 2.19 32.52 -64.82
CA ASP A 10 2.14 32.42 -63.36
C ASP A 10 0.98 31.48 -63.00
N ASN A 11 1.16 30.69 -61.95
CA ASN A 11 0.30 29.68 -61.27
C ASN A 11 1.18 28.43 -61.01
N GLY A 12 1.69 28.16 -59.81
CA GLY A 12 0.94 27.83 -58.57
C GLY A 12 0.50 26.35 -58.66
N VAL A 13 0.71 25.42 -57.72
CA VAL A 13 0.88 25.43 -56.27
C VAL A 13 1.30 24.01 -55.81
N GLY A 14 2.03 23.90 -54.70
CA GLY A 14 1.92 22.78 -53.74
C GLY A 14 2.98 21.67 -53.89
N GLY A 15 3.59 21.14 -52.83
CA GLY A 15 3.43 21.33 -51.40
C GLY A 15 4.60 20.64 -50.69
N ALA A 16 4.98 21.21 -49.55
CA ALA A 16 6.13 20.84 -48.75
C ALA A 16 5.89 19.62 -47.86
N GLY A 17 6.98 18.98 -47.44
CA GLY A 17 7.06 18.32 -46.13
C GLY A 17 7.53 16.87 -46.16
N GLU A 18 8.84 16.67 -46.24
CA GLU A 18 9.50 15.42 -45.87
C GLU A 18 9.34 15.20 -44.35
N THR A 19 8.94 13.98 -43.96
CA THR A 19 8.75 13.59 -42.57
C THR A 19 9.88 12.66 -42.14
N GLU A 20 10.80 13.17 -41.32
CA GLU A 20 11.78 12.37 -40.60
C GLU A 20 11.16 11.77 -39.33
N GLY A 21 11.49 10.50 -39.09
CA GLY A 21 10.96 9.68 -38.01
C GLY A 21 11.46 10.10 -36.62
N ALA A 22 10.54 10.19 -35.67
CA ALA A 22 10.85 10.33 -34.25
C ALA A 22 10.50 9.05 -33.50
N GLY A 23 11.54 8.36 -33.00
CA GLY A 23 11.41 7.28 -32.03
C GLY A 23 10.83 7.80 -30.72
N GLY A 24 9.67 7.27 -30.32
CA GLY A 24 8.99 7.64 -29.08
C GLY A 24 9.69 7.07 -27.84
N ALA A 25 10.58 7.86 -27.24
CA ALA A 25 11.08 7.62 -25.89
C ALA A 25 9.97 7.94 -24.87
N GLY A 26 9.39 6.91 -24.26
CA GLY A 26 8.44 7.06 -23.15
C GLY A 26 9.11 7.74 -21.96
N THR A 27 8.72 8.98 -21.67
CA THR A 27 9.23 9.73 -20.52
C THR A 27 8.59 9.23 -19.22
N SER A 28 9.29 8.31 -18.54
CA SER A 28 9.02 8.00 -17.14
C SER A 28 9.38 9.21 -16.28
N ARG A 29 8.37 9.97 -15.85
CA ARG A 29 8.56 11.06 -14.87
C ARG A 29 9.00 10.45 -13.54
N ARG A 30 10.29 10.56 -13.23
CA ARG A 30 10.84 10.29 -11.89
C ARG A 30 10.19 11.24 -10.88
N ARG A 31 9.43 10.69 -9.93
CA ARG A 31 8.87 11.43 -8.80
C ARG A 31 10.01 11.89 -7.90
N ARG A 32 10.30 13.19 -7.90
CA ARG A 32 11.26 13.83 -7.00
C ARG A 32 10.41 14.48 -5.91
N GLY A 33 10.46 13.94 -4.68
CA GLY A 33 9.66 14.42 -3.55
C GLY A 33 9.93 15.90 -3.28
N SER A 34 8.86 16.71 -3.19
CA SER A 34 8.96 18.13 -2.87
C SER A 34 9.09 18.31 -1.36
N ARG A 35 9.71 19.41 -0.92
CA ARG A 35 9.75 19.82 0.51
C ARG A 35 8.38 20.30 1.03
N ASP A 36 7.41 20.48 0.15
CA ASP A 36 6.07 21.01 0.43
C ASP A 36 5.00 19.95 0.76
N ASP A 37 5.40 18.71 1.02
CA ASP A 37 4.53 17.62 1.49
C ASP A 37 4.07 17.88 2.94
N ARG A 38 3.34 18.98 3.18
CA ARG A 38 2.58 19.16 4.41
C ARG A 38 1.53 18.05 4.43
N PHE A 39 1.75 17.06 5.29
CA PHE A 39 0.79 15.99 5.54
C PHE A 39 -0.58 16.63 5.75
N ALA A 40 -1.60 16.15 5.03
CA ALA A 40 -2.94 16.64 5.28
C ALA A 40 -3.24 16.35 6.75
N PRO A 41 -3.54 17.36 7.60
CA PRO A 41 -3.88 17.10 8.98
C PRO A 41 -5.18 16.30 8.96
N VAL A 42 -5.07 15.00 9.19
CA VAL A 42 -6.20 14.14 9.51
C VAL A 42 -6.81 14.77 10.76
N PRO A 43 -8.12 15.07 10.79
CA PRO A 43 -8.74 15.59 12.00
C PRO A 43 -8.45 14.62 13.14
N TYR A 44 -7.63 15.05 14.10
CA TYR A 44 -7.37 14.25 15.28
C TYR A 44 -8.70 14.08 16.00
N ARG A 45 -9.11 12.82 16.10
CA ARG A 45 -10.25 12.42 16.92
C ARG A 45 -9.65 11.93 18.23
N PRO A 46 -9.89 12.62 19.36
CA PRO A 46 -9.37 12.15 20.64
C PRO A 46 -9.96 10.78 20.96
N PRO A 47 -9.20 9.91 21.65
CA PRO A 47 -9.74 8.64 22.11
C PRO A 47 -10.90 8.89 23.07
N VAL A 48 -11.92 8.03 23.02
CA VAL A 48 -13.10 8.12 23.89
C VAL A 48 -12.83 7.59 25.30
N SER A 49 -11.75 6.82 25.49
CA SER A 49 -11.29 6.34 26.80
C SER A 49 -9.78 6.12 26.82
N LYS A 50 -9.18 5.99 28.01
CA LYS A 50 -7.75 5.67 28.17
C LYS A 50 -7.39 4.25 27.71
N GLU A 51 -8.37 3.37 27.58
CA GLU A 51 -8.19 1.98 27.17
C GLU A 51 -8.17 1.82 25.64
N GLN A 52 -8.68 2.83 24.92
CA GLN A 52 -8.70 2.84 23.46
C GLN A 52 -7.30 3.05 22.90
N ARG A 53 -6.82 2.09 22.09
CA ARG A 53 -5.55 2.22 21.38
C ARG A 53 -5.66 3.27 20.29
N VAL A 54 -4.65 4.10 20.14
CA VAL A 54 -4.57 5.09 19.04
C VAL A 54 -3.41 4.75 18.14
N LEU A 55 -3.69 4.60 16.84
CA LEU A 55 -2.71 4.20 15.83
C LEU A 55 -2.65 5.28 14.74
N PHE A 56 -1.46 5.83 14.48
CA PHE A 56 -1.22 6.66 13.30
C PHE A 56 -0.64 5.80 12.19
N VAL A 57 -1.31 5.80 11.04
CA VAL A 57 -0.99 4.86 9.96
C VAL A 57 -0.77 5.63 8.67
N ALA A 58 0.49 5.84 8.27
CA ALA A 58 0.78 6.52 7.01
C ALA A 58 0.72 5.57 5.81
N CYS A 59 0.02 6.00 4.76
CA CYS A 59 -0.20 5.24 3.55
C CYS A 59 0.57 5.86 2.38
N GLU A 60 1.14 5.02 1.53
CA GLU A 60 1.69 5.45 0.24
C GLU A 60 0.60 5.99 -0.69
N GLY A 61 -0.53 5.27 -0.82
CA GLY A 61 -1.68 5.68 -1.61
C GLY A 61 -2.64 6.65 -0.92
N GLU A 62 -3.45 7.33 -1.73
CA GLU A 62 -4.42 8.34 -1.27
C GLU A 62 -5.84 7.80 -1.06
N VAL A 63 -6.15 6.63 -1.63
CA VAL A 63 -7.54 6.18 -1.78
C VAL A 63 -7.75 4.83 -1.10
N THR A 64 -7.10 3.79 -1.59
CA THR A 64 -7.43 2.40 -1.23
C THR A 64 -7.13 2.12 0.24
N GLU A 65 -5.90 2.41 0.68
CA GLU A 65 -5.42 2.10 2.02
C GLU A 65 -6.11 2.97 3.07
N PRO A 66 -6.24 4.31 2.91
CA PRO A 66 -6.98 5.12 3.86
C PRO A 66 -8.44 4.70 4.00
N GLN A 67 -9.13 4.38 2.90
CA GLN A 67 -10.53 3.93 2.96
C GLN A 67 -10.68 2.54 3.58
N TYR A 68 -9.72 1.64 3.38
CA TYR A 68 -9.68 0.36 4.08
C TYR A 68 -9.49 0.55 5.59
N LEU A 69 -8.58 1.45 6.01
CA LEU A 69 -8.37 1.76 7.42
C LEU A 69 -9.59 2.43 8.07
N ASP A 70 -10.26 3.34 7.35
CA ASP A 70 -11.55 3.91 7.77
C ASP A 70 -12.65 2.85 7.88
N HIS A 71 -12.62 1.84 7.01
CA HIS A 71 -13.46 0.67 7.12
C HIS A 71 -13.20 -0.08 8.43
N LEU A 72 -11.94 -0.40 8.75
CA LEU A 72 -11.58 -1.07 10.00
C LEU A 72 -12.05 -0.29 11.24
N ASN A 73 -11.86 1.04 11.25
CA ASN A 73 -12.35 1.91 12.31
C ASN A 73 -13.86 1.77 12.53
N SER A 74 -14.65 1.90 11.47
CA SER A 74 -16.11 1.92 11.65
C SER A 74 -16.67 0.53 11.97
N ARG A 75 -15.99 -0.53 11.52
CA ARG A 75 -16.47 -1.90 11.67
C ARG A 75 -16.05 -2.56 12.98
N TYR A 76 -14.84 -2.26 13.45
CA TYR A 76 -14.22 -2.97 14.56
C TYR A 76 -13.66 -2.05 15.67
N GLY A 77 -13.62 -0.74 15.46
CA GLY A 77 -12.90 0.20 16.33
C GLY A 77 -13.52 0.41 17.72
N ASP A 78 -14.81 0.15 17.88
CA ASP A 78 -15.49 0.17 19.17
C ASP A 78 -15.12 -1.02 20.08
N GLY A 79 -14.39 -2.01 19.54
CA GLY A 79 -14.05 -3.25 20.26
C GLY A 79 -15.17 -4.31 20.20
N GLY A 80 -16.27 -4.02 19.50
CA GLY A 80 -17.51 -4.78 19.60
C GLY A 80 -18.09 -4.73 21.02
N ASP A 81 -18.60 -5.85 21.51
CA ASP A 81 -19.19 -5.95 22.85
C ASP A 81 -18.15 -6.30 23.94
N GLY A 82 -16.97 -5.66 23.88
CA GLY A 82 -15.88 -5.85 24.85
C GLY A 82 -15.01 -7.09 24.65
N GLU A 83 -15.18 -7.81 23.54
CA GLU A 83 -14.33 -8.97 23.19
C GLU A 83 -12.91 -8.57 22.77
N ARG A 84 -12.74 -7.34 22.29
CA ARG A 84 -11.48 -6.79 21.80
C ARG A 84 -11.22 -5.43 22.42
N GLN A 85 -9.96 -5.10 22.60
CA GLN A 85 -9.58 -3.74 23.01
C GLN A 85 -10.02 -2.75 21.92
N PRO A 86 -10.78 -1.69 22.26
CA PRO A 86 -11.17 -0.67 21.30
C PRO A 86 -9.94 0.02 20.72
N PHE A 87 -10.05 0.51 19.49
CA PHE A 87 -8.97 1.20 18.81
C PHE A 87 -9.48 2.33 17.93
N LEU A 88 -8.58 3.24 17.59
CA LEU A 88 -8.79 4.31 16.65
C LEU A 88 -7.56 4.46 15.76
N ILE A 89 -7.77 4.29 14.46
CA ILE A 89 -6.75 4.50 13.44
C ILE A 89 -6.91 5.93 12.88
N HIS A 90 -5.80 6.65 12.76
CA HIS A 90 -5.67 7.90 12.01
C HIS A 90 -4.90 7.62 10.71
N PRO A 91 -5.60 7.41 9.57
CA PRO A 91 -4.94 7.21 8.29
C PRO A 91 -4.32 8.51 7.81
N ILE A 92 -3.01 8.53 7.57
CA ILE A 92 -2.28 9.68 7.05
C ILE A 92 -1.94 9.41 5.59
N SER A 93 -2.30 10.34 4.72
CA SER A 93 -1.91 10.33 3.31
C SER A 93 -1.59 11.74 2.85
N ALA A 94 -0.97 11.87 1.68
CA ALA A 94 -0.64 13.14 1.07
C ALA A 94 -1.08 13.19 -0.38
N LYS A 95 -1.38 14.39 -0.87
CA LYS A 95 -1.72 14.61 -2.28
C LYS A 95 -0.57 14.15 -3.18
N ASN A 96 -0.88 13.35 -4.19
CA ASN A 96 0.03 12.62 -5.08
C ASN A 96 0.76 11.41 -4.44
N GLY A 97 0.33 10.97 -3.27
CA GLY A 97 0.90 9.85 -2.53
C GLY A 97 2.24 10.16 -1.86
N LEU A 98 2.76 9.19 -1.12
CA LEU A 98 4.04 9.26 -0.42
C LEU A 98 4.95 8.13 -0.90
N ILE A 99 6.24 8.40 -1.07
CA ILE A 99 7.22 7.31 -1.23
C ILE A 99 7.43 6.57 0.11
N PRO A 100 7.87 5.30 0.12
CA PRO A 100 8.04 4.51 1.33
C PRO A 100 8.80 5.19 2.48
N SER A 101 9.92 5.86 2.22
CA SER A 101 10.66 6.54 3.30
C SER A 101 9.91 7.75 3.88
N ARG A 102 9.02 8.36 3.10
CA ARG A 102 8.20 9.51 3.53
C ARG A 102 7.00 9.08 4.36
N THR A 103 6.44 7.88 4.15
CA THR A 103 5.40 7.34 5.05
C THR A 103 5.96 7.15 6.46
N VAL A 104 7.21 6.64 6.57
CA VAL A 104 7.88 6.49 7.87
C VAL A 104 8.16 7.83 8.53
N ALA A 105 8.70 8.79 7.77
CA ALA A 105 8.93 10.14 8.29
C ALA A 105 7.63 10.81 8.79
N ALA A 106 6.52 10.61 8.06
CA ALA A 106 5.21 11.18 8.39
C ALA A 106 4.76 10.82 9.80
N VAL A 107 4.92 9.57 10.22
CA VAL A 107 4.52 9.11 11.56
C VAL A 107 5.62 9.26 12.59
N ARG A 108 6.89 9.25 12.18
CA ARG A 108 8.03 9.52 13.08
C ARG A 108 7.97 10.92 13.65
N ASP A 109 7.66 11.90 12.81
CA ASP A 109 7.76 13.31 13.17
C ASP A 109 6.49 13.83 13.89
N LEU A 110 5.47 12.98 14.08
CA LEU A 110 4.30 13.30 14.89
C LEU A 110 4.64 13.32 16.37
N LYS A 111 4.20 14.37 17.06
CA LYS A 111 4.15 14.40 18.52
C LYS A 111 3.03 13.49 18.97
N GLN A 112 3.42 12.33 19.48
CA GLN A 112 2.50 11.29 19.94
C GLN A 112 2.50 11.22 21.46
N ALA A 113 1.34 10.92 22.05
CA ALA A 113 1.21 10.60 23.46
C ALA A 113 1.78 9.19 23.77
N GLU A 114 2.08 8.95 25.05
CA GLU A 114 2.47 7.62 25.52
C GLU A 114 1.36 6.60 25.22
N GLY A 115 1.73 5.46 24.63
CA GLY A 115 0.78 4.41 24.23
C GLY A 115 0.23 4.54 22.81
N GLU A 116 0.50 5.63 22.09
CA GLU A 116 0.12 5.75 20.68
C GLU A 116 1.10 4.97 19.77
N GLU A 117 0.56 4.27 18.78
CA GLU A 117 1.33 3.44 17.87
C GLU A 117 1.56 4.13 16.52
N ALA A 118 2.66 3.78 15.85
CA ALA A 118 2.97 4.25 14.51
C ALA A 118 3.13 3.06 13.56
N TRP A 119 2.40 3.11 12.45
CA TRP A 119 2.43 2.11 11.40
C TRP A 119 2.58 2.79 10.02
N VAL A 120 3.06 2.03 9.05
CA VAL A 120 3.12 2.45 7.65
C VAL A 120 2.62 1.34 6.72
N LEU A 121 1.91 1.73 5.67
CA LEU A 121 1.51 0.86 4.57
C LEU A 121 2.17 1.39 3.30
N PHE A 122 2.98 0.56 2.66
CA PHE A 122 3.59 0.88 1.38
C PHE A 122 3.82 -0.37 0.54
N ASP A 123 3.85 -0.17 -0.76
CA ASP A 123 3.96 -1.23 -1.74
C ASP A 123 5.42 -1.48 -2.13
N ARG A 124 5.70 -2.63 -2.75
CA ARG A 124 6.99 -2.88 -3.38
C ARG A 124 7.17 -1.85 -4.51
N ASP A 125 6.22 -1.87 -5.43
CA ASP A 125 6.18 -1.12 -6.69
C ASP A 125 7.59 -0.82 -7.31
N ARG A 126 7.83 0.34 -7.96
CA ARG A 126 9.15 0.69 -8.54
C ARG A 126 10.00 1.56 -7.62
N HIS A 127 9.60 1.78 -6.37
CA HIS A 127 10.34 2.63 -5.44
C HIS A 127 11.69 2.01 -5.03
N HIS A 128 12.75 2.80 -5.15
CA HIS A 128 14.12 2.36 -4.81
C HIS A 128 14.47 2.60 -3.33
N ASP A 129 13.65 3.35 -2.59
CA ASP A 129 13.91 3.79 -1.22
C ASP A 129 13.31 2.87 -0.14
N ILE A 130 12.76 1.72 -0.52
CA ILE A 130 12.27 0.71 0.44
C ILE A 130 13.35 0.28 1.45
N PRO A 131 14.61 -0.01 1.07
CA PRO A 131 15.65 -0.34 2.05
C PRO A 131 15.80 0.76 3.11
N LYS A 132 15.80 2.03 2.68
CA LYS A 132 15.85 3.18 3.58
C LYS A 132 14.61 3.22 4.50
N ALA A 133 13.43 3.02 3.95
CA ALA A 133 12.18 3.00 4.73
C ALA A 133 12.21 1.92 5.82
N LEU A 134 12.73 0.72 5.51
CA LEU A 134 12.87 -0.36 6.48
C LEU A 134 13.88 -0.02 7.59
N THR A 135 15.02 0.58 7.24
CA THR A 135 16.00 1.06 8.22
C THR A 135 15.38 2.13 9.12
N ASP A 136 14.80 3.18 8.54
CA ASP A 136 14.16 4.27 9.30
C ASP A 136 13.05 3.74 10.22
N ALA A 137 12.28 2.75 9.75
CA ALA A 137 11.18 2.16 10.51
C ALA A 137 11.69 1.33 11.71
N ALA A 138 12.76 0.56 11.52
CA ALA A 138 13.38 -0.22 12.59
C ALA A 138 13.98 0.69 13.67
N GLU A 139 14.68 1.76 13.25
CA GLU A 139 15.27 2.78 14.14
C GLU A 139 14.21 3.50 14.98
N ALA A 140 13.05 3.80 14.40
CA ALA A 140 11.97 4.53 15.05
C ALA A 140 10.87 3.64 15.69
N ASN A 141 11.08 2.32 15.72
CA ASN A 141 10.08 1.31 16.10
C ASN A 141 8.71 1.46 15.38
N VAL A 142 8.70 1.96 14.14
CA VAL A 142 7.49 2.10 13.31
C VAL A 142 7.16 0.75 12.69
N GLN A 143 5.94 0.26 12.91
CA GLN A 143 5.49 -1.01 12.36
C GLN A 143 5.27 -0.91 10.84
N VAL A 144 5.62 -1.95 10.10
CA VAL A 144 5.57 -1.95 8.62
C VAL A 144 4.57 -2.99 8.12
N CYS A 145 3.64 -2.53 7.29
CA CYS A 145 2.74 -3.33 6.47
C CYS A 145 3.17 -3.21 5.00
N PHE A 146 4.17 -4.01 4.61
CA PHE A 146 4.68 -4.08 3.25
C PHE A 146 3.81 -4.98 2.37
N SER A 147 3.50 -4.58 1.12
CA SER A 147 2.79 -5.43 0.17
C SER A 147 3.50 -5.54 -1.18
N HIS A 148 3.58 -6.76 -1.71
CA HIS A 148 4.19 -7.07 -3.00
C HIS A 148 3.23 -7.92 -3.85
N PRO A 149 2.82 -7.44 -5.04
CA PRO A 149 3.27 -6.18 -5.66
C PRO A 149 2.65 -4.92 -5.06
N SER A 150 1.46 -5.02 -4.46
CA SER A 150 0.69 -3.87 -4.01
C SER A 150 -0.35 -4.23 -2.94
N PHE A 151 -0.99 -3.21 -2.37
CA PHE A 151 -2.16 -3.36 -1.50
C PHE A 151 -3.36 -4.04 -2.20
N ASP A 152 -3.46 -3.97 -3.53
CA ASP A 152 -4.53 -4.65 -4.28
C ASP A 152 -4.47 -6.19 -4.06
N LEU A 153 -3.28 -6.73 -3.73
CA LEU A 153 -3.13 -8.14 -3.33
C LEU A 153 -3.88 -8.39 -2.03
N TRP A 154 -3.74 -7.52 -1.04
CA TRP A 154 -4.41 -7.68 0.25
C TRP A 154 -5.94 -7.71 0.10
N LEU A 155 -6.49 -6.88 -0.79
CA LEU A 155 -7.92 -6.94 -1.12
C LEU A 155 -8.31 -8.28 -1.78
N LEU A 156 -7.54 -8.77 -2.74
CA LEU A 156 -7.77 -10.07 -3.38
C LEU A 156 -7.79 -11.22 -2.36
N LEU A 157 -6.90 -11.19 -1.37
CA LEU A 157 -6.78 -12.27 -0.38
C LEU A 157 -8.02 -12.43 0.51
N HIS A 158 -8.92 -11.45 0.60
CA HIS A 158 -10.21 -11.63 1.29
C HIS A 158 -11.11 -12.65 0.57
N PHE A 159 -10.96 -12.79 -0.74
CA PHE A 159 -11.85 -13.59 -1.60
C PHE A 159 -11.17 -14.84 -2.15
N GLN A 160 -9.86 -14.76 -2.40
CA GLN A 160 -9.15 -15.81 -3.14
C GLN A 160 -7.74 -16.01 -2.61
N ALA A 161 -7.37 -17.28 -2.39
CA ALA A 161 -5.99 -17.66 -2.12
C ALA A 161 -5.11 -17.41 -3.36
N MET A 162 -3.82 -17.23 -3.10
CA MET A 162 -2.79 -17.07 -4.14
C MET A 162 -1.66 -18.07 -3.90
N SER A 163 -1.04 -18.49 -4.99
CA SER A 163 0.13 -19.35 -4.98
C SER A 163 1.04 -19.07 -6.17
N GLY A 164 2.31 -19.42 -6.01
CA GLY A 164 3.35 -19.18 -7.02
C GLY A 164 3.71 -17.71 -7.23
N ARG A 165 4.84 -17.47 -7.90
CA ARG A 165 5.31 -16.11 -8.19
C ARG A 165 4.35 -15.38 -9.11
N GLN A 166 4.17 -14.08 -8.86
CA GLN A 166 3.34 -13.20 -9.70
C GLN A 166 4.18 -12.24 -10.55
N SER A 167 5.51 -12.37 -10.50
CA SER A 167 6.49 -11.52 -11.19
C SER A 167 6.28 -10.04 -10.88
N GLY A 168 5.75 -9.72 -9.69
CA GLY A 168 5.42 -8.35 -9.29
C GLY A 168 4.38 -7.63 -10.15
N ASN A 169 3.54 -8.35 -10.89
CA ASN A 169 2.60 -7.73 -11.82
C ASN A 169 1.26 -7.35 -11.15
N ASN A 170 1.08 -6.07 -10.83
CA ASN A 170 -0.18 -5.59 -10.25
C ASN A 170 -1.40 -5.76 -11.17
N LYS A 171 -1.22 -5.77 -12.50
CA LYS A 171 -2.35 -5.91 -13.43
C LYS A 171 -3.04 -7.26 -13.31
N GLU A 172 -2.25 -8.33 -13.09
CA GLU A 172 -2.80 -9.66 -12.86
C GLU A 172 -3.52 -9.77 -11.51
N ILE A 173 -3.02 -9.08 -10.48
CA ILE A 173 -3.71 -8.98 -9.19
C ILE A 173 -5.07 -8.30 -9.34
N VAL A 174 -5.13 -7.15 -10.00
CA VAL A 174 -6.38 -6.42 -10.26
C VAL A 174 -7.34 -7.26 -11.10
N LYS A 175 -6.84 -7.97 -12.12
CA LYS A 175 -7.66 -8.88 -12.95
C LYS A 175 -8.28 -10.00 -12.11
N LYS A 176 -7.50 -10.64 -11.23
CA LYS A 176 -7.99 -11.68 -10.31
C LYS A 176 -8.98 -11.09 -9.31
N LEU A 177 -8.71 -9.92 -8.74
CA LEU A 177 -9.62 -9.22 -7.81
C LEU A 177 -10.99 -8.94 -8.45
N ARG A 178 -11.00 -8.43 -9.68
CA ARG A 178 -12.24 -8.20 -10.45
C ARG A 178 -13.04 -9.48 -10.73
N ALA A 179 -12.35 -10.63 -10.83
CA ALA A 179 -12.98 -11.92 -11.07
C ALA A 179 -13.43 -12.60 -9.77
N ALA A 180 -12.76 -12.33 -8.65
CA ALA A 180 -12.99 -13.00 -7.38
C ALA A 180 -14.28 -12.55 -6.67
N HIS A 181 -14.74 -11.31 -6.91
CA HIS A 181 -15.94 -10.80 -6.26
C HIS A 181 -16.74 -9.80 -7.13
N PRO A 182 -18.08 -9.91 -7.23
CA PRO A 182 -18.90 -9.00 -8.05
C PRO A 182 -18.73 -7.51 -7.73
N ALA A 183 -18.62 -7.15 -6.44
CA ALA A 183 -18.43 -5.76 -6.01
C ALA A 183 -17.13 -5.13 -6.56
N TYR A 184 -16.12 -5.96 -6.85
CA TYR A 184 -14.82 -5.53 -7.35
C TYR A 184 -14.72 -5.55 -8.87
N LYS A 185 -15.76 -5.94 -9.62
CA LYS A 185 -15.74 -6.06 -11.09
C LYS A 185 -15.23 -4.81 -11.81
N SER A 186 -15.51 -3.62 -11.25
CA SER A 186 -15.09 -2.31 -11.77
C SER A 186 -13.90 -1.69 -11.05
N PHE A 187 -13.27 -2.39 -10.10
CA PHE A 187 -12.16 -1.85 -9.31
C PHE A 187 -10.99 -1.43 -10.20
N ASP A 188 -10.44 -0.24 -10.03
CA ASP A 188 -9.40 0.38 -10.86
C ASP A 188 -9.81 0.59 -12.34
N VAL A 189 -11.10 0.58 -12.65
CA VAL A 189 -11.60 1.06 -13.94
C VAL A 189 -11.72 2.58 -13.87
N LYS A 190 -11.16 3.29 -14.87
CA LYS A 190 -11.06 4.76 -14.86
C LYS A 190 -10.39 5.30 -13.57
N ASN A 191 -9.43 4.54 -13.02
CA ASN A 191 -8.70 4.84 -11.78
C ASN A 191 -9.57 4.89 -10.50
N ASP A 192 -10.76 4.29 -10.51
CA ASP A 192 -11.57 4.16 -9.30
C ASP A 192 -11.06 3.00 -8.42
N LYS A 193 -10.16 3.33 -7.49
CA LYS A 193 -9.65 2.39 -6.48
C LYS A 193 -10.36 2.51 -5.12
N SER A 194 -11.59 3.03 -5.10
CA SER A 194 -12.29 3.21 -3.83
C SER A 194 -12.67 1.89 -3.16
N VAL A 195 -12.64 1.90 -1.82
CA VAL A 195 -13.12 0.85 -0.91
C VAL A 195 -14.31 1.42 -0.14
N LYS A 196 -15.44 1.59 -0.83
CA LYS A 196 -16.69 2.17 -0.33
C LYS A 196 -17.90 1.41 -0.89
N GLY A 197 -19.07 1.59 -0.28
CA GLY A 197 -20.32 0.92 -0.68
C GLY A 197 -20.14 -0.59 -0.77
N ASP A 198 -20.64 -1.21 -1.84
CA ASP A 198 -20.59 -2.66 -2.06
C ASP A 198 -19.18 -3.26 -1.92
N ARG A 199 -18.11 -2.53 -2.28
CA ARG A 199 -16.73 -3.02 -2.11
C ARG A 199 -16.33 -3.11 -0.64
N ARG A 200 -16.80 -2.17 0.17
CA ARG A 200 -16.62 -2.19 1.63
C ARG A 200 -17.44 -3.34 2.24
N ASP A 201 -18.69 -3.46 1.83
CA ASP A 201 -19.61 -4.48 2.37
C ASP A 201 -19.13 -5.90 2.05
N ALA A 202 -18.52 -6.10 0.86
CA ALA A 202 -17.88 -7.37 0.50
C ALA A 202 -16.75 -7.78 1.48
N LEU A 203 -16.07 -6.83 2.13
CA LEU A 203 -15.02 -7.13 3.11
C LEU A 203 -15.59 -7.56 4.47
N ASP A 204 -16.89 -7.31 4.71
CA ASP A 204 -17.63 -7.74 5.89
C ASP A 204 -18.28 -9.13 5.74
N GLU A 205 -18.18 -9.74 4.55
CA GLU A 205 -18.70 -11.08 4.32
C GLU A 205 -18.08 -12.12 5.27
N HIS A 206 -18.82 -13.21 5.49
CA HIS A 206 -18.46 -14.22 6.47
C HIS A 206 -17.03 -14.73 6.30
N ASP A 207 -16.26 -14.57 7.38
CA ASP A 207 -14.85 -14.92 7.51
C ASP A 207 -13.89 -14.25 6.51
N ALA A 208 -14.30 -13.19 5.78
CA ALA A 208 -13.44 -12.54 4.78
C ALA A 208 -12.09 -12.09 5.38
N ALA A 209 -12.11 -11.43 6.53
CA ALA A 209 -10.89 -11.02 7.25
C ALA A 209 -10.03 -12.23 7.69
N LYS A 210 -10.66 -13.30 8.18
CA LYS A 210 -9.94 -14.53 8.60
C LYS A 210 -9.29 -15.22 7.39
N LYS A 211 -10.01 -15.32 6.27
CA LYS A 211 -9.49 -15.83 4.99
C LYS A 211 -8.30 -15.01 4.51
N ALA A 212 -8.39 -13.68 4.55
CA ALA A 212 -7.28 -12.80 4.15
C ALA A 212 -6.01 -13.05 4.97
N VAL A 213 -6.14 -13.13 6.30
CA VAL A 213 -5.02 -13.46 7.20
C VAL A 213 -4.45 -14.84 6.90
N ALA A 214 -5.29 -15.86 6.74
CA ALA A 214 -4.86 -17.22 6.43
C ALA A 214 -4.15 -17.31 5.07
N HIS A 215 -4.69 -16.68 4.03
CA HIS A 215 -4.08 -16.65 2.71
C HIS A 215 -2.74 -15.90 2.72
N ALA A 216 -2.63 -14.76 3.44
CA ALA A 216 -1.39 -14.03 3.55
C ALA A 216 -0.30 -14.83 4.29
N ARG A 217 -0.66 -15.54 5.36
CA ARG A 217 0.24 -16.47 6.05
C ARG A 217 0.67 -17.63 5.15
N SER A 218 -0.24 -18.14 4.32
CA SER A 218 0.10 -19.17 3.33
C SER A 218 1.15 -18.68 2.33
N LEU A 219 1.11 -17.40 1.92
CA LEU A 219 2.17 -16.84 1.07
C LEU A 219 3.54 -16.81 1.76
N VAL A 220 3.59 -16.52 3.08
CA VAL A 220 4.85 -16.60 3.84
C VAL A 220 5.43 -18.01 3.82
N ASN A 221 4.58 -19.02 4.01
CA ASN A 221 4.97 -20.44 3.99
C ASN A 221 5.41 -20.92 2.60
N GLN A 222 4.93 -20.26 1.54
CA GLN A 222 5.30 -20.54 0.14
C GLN A 222 6.54 -19.75 -0.32
N CYS A 223 7.15 -18.94 0.55
CA CYS A 223 8.31 -18.14 0.18
C CYS A 223 9.52 -19.02 -0.18
N GLU A 224 10.15 -18.71 -1.31
CA GLU A 224 11.27 -19.49 -1.88
C GLU A 224 12.53 -19.52 -1.00
N HIS A 225 12.66 -18.61 -0.02
CA HIS A 225 13.82 -18.53 0.88
C HIS A 225 13.93 -19.74 1.85
N GLY A 226 12.89 -20.59 1.96
CA GLY A 226 12.91 -21.86 2.70
C GLY A 226 12.91 -21.73 4.23
N GLY A 227 13.56 -20.69 4.78
CA GLY A 227 13.55 -20.38 6.23
C GLY A 227 12.30 -19.61 6.70
N CYS A 228 11.47 -19.14 5.77
CA CYS A 228 10.26 -18.39 6.07
C CYS A 228 9.14 -19.31 6.56
N LYS A 229 8.54 -18.96 7.70
CA LYS A 229 7.40 -19.68 8.27
C LYS A 229 6.47 -18.69 8.94
N ALA A 230 5.19 -18.71 8.60
CA ALA A 230 4.18 -17.87 9.21
C ALA A 230 4.11 -18.04 10.75
N ASP A 231 4.54 -19.18 11.28
CA ASP A 231 4.62 -19.44 12.72
C ASP A 231 5.73 -18.66 13.44
N ASN A 232 6.72 -18.16 12.71
CA ASN A 232 7.78 -17.31 13.26
C ASN A 232 7.33 -15.84 13.44
N ARG A 233 6.06 -15.54 13.18
CA ARG A 233 5.51 -14.19 13.25
C ARG A 233 5.59 -13.54 14.63
N LYS A 234 5.66 -12.21 14.63
CA LYS A 234 5.61 -11.34 15.81
C LYS A 234 4.59 -10.22 15.56
N PRO A 235 3.27 -10.52 15.62
CA PRO A 235 2.23 -9.58 15.23
C PRO A 235 2.02 -8.43 16.21
N LYS A 236 2.36 -8.64 17.50
CA LYS A 236 2.29 -7.59 18.51
C LYS A 236 3.21 -6.42 18.13
N PRO A 237 2.76 -5.16 18.24
CA PRO A 237 3.61 -4.00 17.98
C PRO A 237 4.72 -3.93 19.03
N VAL A 238 5.86 -3.34 18.66
CA VAL A 238 6.91 -2.96 19.61
C VAL A 238 6.60 -1.53 20.08
N PRO A 239 6.59 -1.25 21.39
CA PRO A 239 6.40 0.10 21.88
C PRO A 239 7.46 1.06 21.33
N ARG A 240 7.06 2.29 21.01
CA ARG A 240 8.02 3.34 20.63
C ARG A 240 8.99 3.65 21.76
N GLY A 241 10.23 3.97 21.41
CA GLY A 241 11.30 4.23 22.36
C GLY A 241 11.93 2.96 22.94
N SER A 242 11.47 1.77 22.51
CA SER A 242 12.19 0.53 22.76
C SER A 242 13.56 0.56 22.09
N VAL A 243 14.50 -0.24 22.58
CA VAL A 243 15.81 -0.39 21.94
C VAL A 243 15.60 -0.79 20.47
N PRO A 244 16.12 -0.01 19.50
CA PRO A 244 15.96 -0.33 18.09
C PRO A 244 16.54 -1.70 17.73
N GLU A 245 15.85 -2.40 16.83
CA GLU A 245 16.32 -3.65 16.24
C GLU A 245 16.92 -3.38 14.86
N SER A 246 17.65 -4.35 14.30
CA SER A 246 18.11 -4.24 12.91
C SER A 246 16.93 -4.26 11.93
N ASP A 247 17.11 -3.63 10.77
CA ASP A 247 16.14 -3.64 9.66
C ASP A 247 15.74 -5.07 9.23
N ARG A 248 16.70 -6.00 9.20
CA ARG A 248 16.49 -7.43 8.92
C ARG A 248 15.57 -8.09 9.94
N LYS A 249 15.84 -7.89 11.23
CA LYS A 249 15.02 -8.44 12.32
C LYS A 249 13.63 -7.80 12.32
N TRP A 250 13.55 -6.51 12.01
CA TRP A 250 12.29 -5.78 11.88
C TRP A 250 11.43 -6.30 10.72
N ALA A 251 12.05 -6.53 9.56
CA ALA A 251 11.38 -7.06 8.38
C ALA A 251 11.01 -8.55 8.51
N ALA A 252 11.59 -9.28 9.46
CA ALA A 252 11.28 -10.69 9.75
C ALA A 252 10.00 -10.88 10.59
N ARG A 253 9.44 -9.82 11.15
CA ARG A 253 8.30 -9.89 12.08
C ARG A 253 7.02 -10.45 11.47
N SER A 254 6.90 -10.52 10.15
CA SER A 254 5.81 -11.23 9.46
C SER A 254 6.01 -12.73 9.30
N GLY A 255 7.08 -13.30 9.86
CA GLY A 255 7.39 -14.73 9.78
C GLY A 255 8.37 -15.09 8.64
N HIS A 256 8.78 -14.11 7.83
CA HIS A 256 9.94 -14.27 6.97
C HIS A 256 11.23 -14.40 7.79
N ALA A 257 12.21 -15.15 7.28
CA ALA A 257 13.53 -15.23 7.91
C ALA A 257 14.26 -13.87 7.88
N GLU A 258 15.18 -13.63 8.82
CA GLU A 258 15.94 -12.37 8.90
C GLU A 258 16.81 -12.11 7.66
N ASP A 259 17.30 -13.17 7.03
CA ASP A 259 18.08 -13.12 5.80
C ASP A 259 17.22 -13.22 4.52
N CYS A 260 15.89 -13.32 4.64
CA CYS A 260 14.97 -13.33 3.50
C CYS A 260 14.93 -11.94 2.83
N PRO A 261 15.35 -11.80 1.56
CA PRO A 261 15.40 -10.50 0.89
C PRO A 261 14.00 -9.91 0.68
N VAL A 262 13.68 -8.83 1.39
CA VAL A 262 12.34 -8.21 1.38
C VAL A 262 11.85 -7.91 -0.03
N LEU A 263 12.71 -7.36 -0.88
CA LEU A 263 12.38 -6.99 -2.26
C LEU A 263 12.13 -8.18 -3.20
N LYS A 264 12.36 -9.42 -2.74
CA LYS A 264 12.13 -10.65 -3.51
C LYS A 264 10.94 -11.47 -2.98
N ARG A 265 10.23 -11.00 -1.96
CA ARG A 265 9.04 -11.66 -1.42
C ARG A 265 7.87 -11.47 -2.40
N ASP A 266 7.69 -12.40 -3.34
CA ASP A 266 6.71 -12.29 -4.43
C ASP A 266 5.82 -13.54 -4.56
N PRO A 267 4.50 -13.43 -4.37
CA PRO A 267 3.79 -12.32 -3.73
C PRO A 267 3.89 -12.40 -2.20
N SER A 268 3.73 -11.27 -1.51
CA SER A 268 3.63 -11.24 -0.05
C SER A 268 2.88 -10.01 0.43
N THR A 269 2.23 -10.07 1.58
CA THR A 269 1.72 -8.86 2.25
C THR A 269 1.82 -9.05 3.75
N ASP A 270 2.24 -7.99 4.44
CA ASP A 270 2.35 -7.95 5.90
C ASP A 270 1.13 -7.26 6.55
N VAL A 271 0.16 -6.78 5.76
CA VAL A 271 -1.04 -6.06 6.25
C VAL A 271 -1.85 -6.89 7.24
N TRP A 272 -1.85 -8.23 7.09
CA TRP A 272 -2.51 -9.14 8.03
C TRP A 272 -2.03 -8.95 9.48
N ARG A 273 -0.78 -8.49 9.70
CA ARG A 273 -0.26 -8.23 11.05
C ARG A 273 -1.05 -7.13 11.76
N LEU A 274 -1.55 -6.14 11.02
CA LEU A 274 -2.39 -5.08 11.58
C LEU A 274 -3.72 -5.66 12.10
N LEU A 275 -4.39 -6.52 11.32
CA LEU A 275 -5.64 -7.14 11.76
C LEU A 275 -5.46 -8.01 13.00
N VAL A 276 -4.37 -8.79 13.03
CA VAL A 276 -4.05 -9.62 14.21
C VAL A 276 -3.65 -8.76 15.40
N SER A 277 -2.90 -7.68 15.20
CA SER A 277 -2.51 -6.78 16.30
C SER A 277 -3.71 -6.05 16.88
N LEU A 278 -4.71 -5.71 16.07
CA LEU A 278 -5.98 -5.10 16.49
C LEU A 278 -6.96 -6.12 17.09
N GLY A 279 -6.62 -7.41 17.10
CA GLY A 279 -7.49 -8.48 17.60
C GLY A 279 -8.67 -8.82 16.68
N ILE A 280 -8.77 -8.21 15.49
CA ILE A 280 -9.85 -8.46 14.51
C ILE A 280 -9.85 -9.94 14.09
N VAL A 281 -8.67 -10.53 13.98
CA VAL A 281 -8.48 -11.97 13.74
C VAL A 281 -7.58 -12.53 14.84
N ASP A 282 -8.03 -13.61 15.50
CA ASP A 282 -7.22 -14.30 16.52
C ASP A 282 -5.91 -14.80 15.90
N ASP A 283 -4.81 -14.54 16.62
CA ASP A 283 -3.49 -14.94 16.20
C ASP A 283 -3.36 -16.47 16.04
N ARG A 284 -4.11 -17.25 16.82
CA ARG A 284 -4.13 -18.72 16.85
C ARG A 284 -4.89 -19.37 15.69
N SER A 285 -5.49 -18.59 14.79
CA SER A 285 -6.16 -19.14 13.61
C SER A 285 -5.19 -20.02 12.81
N ARG A 286 -5.43 -21.34 12.90
CA ARG A 286 -4.79 -22.40 12.11
C ARG A 286 -5.54 -22.58 10.81
#